data_AF-A0A2H5ZCU5-F1
#
_entry.id   AF-A0A2H5ZCU5-F1
#
_cell.length_a   1.000
_cell.length_b   1.000
_cell.length_c   1.000
_cell.angle_alpha   90.00
_cell.angle_beta   90.00
_cell.angle_gamma   90.00
#
_symmetry.space_group_name_H-M   'P 1'
#
loop_
_entity.id
_entity.type
_entity.pdbx_description
1 polymer ?
#
loop_
_entity_poly.entity_id
_entity_poly.type
_entity_poly.pdbx_seq_one_letter_code
_entity_poly.pdbx_strand_id
1 'polypeptide(L)'
;MDPDRRRSAPQPRVSIVPETQGFAIYVDKELVLAVPDELDAHHWAKHVVECVNAGETRAAVIRQQLPRVCEAARRHNLHTGYYPSEP
;
A
#
# COMPACT_ATOMS: atom_id res chain seq x y z
N MET A 1 -7.53 -33.31 18.77
CA MET A 1 -7.50 -31.86 18.48
C MET A 1 -6.06 -31.51 18.20
N ASP A 2 -5.76 -31.00 17.02
CA ASP A 2 -4.39 -30.74 16.57
C ASP A 2 -3.91 -29.39 17.13
N PRO A 3 -2.85 -29.35 17.96
CA PRO A 3 -2.35 -28.12 18.58
C PRO A 3 -1.56 -27.22 17.61
N ASP A 4 -1.33 -27.65 16.37
CA ASP A 4 -0.47 -26.95 15.40
C ASP A 4 -1.23 -26.03 14.44
N ARG A 5 -2.49 -25.73 14.72
CA ARG A 5 -3.26 -24.72 13.98
C ARG A 5 -2.98 -23.31 14.52
N ARG A 6 -1.71 -22.97 14.76
CA ARG A 6 -1.30 -21.56 14.70
C ARG A 6 -1.49 -21.15 13.26
N ARG A 7 -2.69 -20.65 12.92
CA ARG A 7 -2.97 -19.97 11.65
C ARG A 7 -1.84 -18.97 11.46
N SER A 8 -0.89 -19.28 10.58
CA SER A 8 0.03 -18.28 10.05
C SER A 8 -0.85 -17.10 9.68
N ALA A 9 -0.71 -15.97 10.39
CA ALA A 9 -1.41 -14.77 10.01
C ALA A 9 -1.13 -14.60 8.50
N PRO A 10 -2.17 -14.43 7.66
CA PRO A 10 -1.93 -14.24 6.23
C PRO A 10 -0.89 -13.14 6.09
N GLN A 11 0.22 -13.43 5.40
CA GLN A 11 1.27 -12.44 5.18
C GLN A 11 0.63 -11.18 4.61
N PRO A 12 1.06 -9.97 5.05
CA PRO A 12 0.51 -8.75 4.50
C PRO A 12 0.75 -8.79 2.99
N ARG A 13 -0.35 -8.77 2.23
CA ARG A 13 -0.30 -8.83 0.76
C ARG A 13 0.38 -7.63 0.14
N VAL A 14 0.53 -6.54 0.91
CA VAL A 14 1.23 -5.32 0.52
C VAL A 14 2.37 -5.11 1.50
N SER A 15 3.57 -4.87 0.99
CA SER A 15 4.75 -4.56 1.81
C SER A 15 5.50 -3.36 1.26
N ILE A 16 6.06 -2.55 2.18
CA ILE A 16 7.03 -1.51 1.87
C ILE A 16 8.39 -2.06 2.32
N VAL A 17 9.35 -2.12 1.41
CA VAL A 17 10.70 -2.61 1.67
C VAL A 17 11.68 -1.46 1.44
N PRO A 18 12.47 -1.06 2.44
CA PRO A 18 13.57 -0.11 2.23
C PRO A 18 14.61 -0.71 1.28
N GLU A 19 15.02 0.06 0.29
CA GLU A 19 16.03 -0.26 -0.71
C GLU A 19 17.19 0.75 -0.62
N THR A 20 18.32 0.49 -1.30
CA THR A 20 19.49 1.39 -1.28
C THR A 20 19.18 2.83 -1.71
N GLN A 21 18.13 3.04 -2.51
CA GLN A 21 17.77 4.36 -3.05
C GLN A 21 16.28 4.72 -2.84
N GLY A 22 15.68 4.27 -1.74
CA GLY A 22 14.31 4.64 -1.37
C GLY A 22 13.52 3.45 -0.84
N PHE A 23 12.28 3.33 -1.29
CA PHE A 23 11.31 2.35 -0.78
C PHE A 23 10.56 1.70 -1.93
N ALA A 24 10.52 0.37 -1.92
CA ALA A 24 9.80 -0.43 -2.90
C ALA A 24 8.49 -0.96 -2.30
N ILE A 25 7.40 -0.79 -3.03
CA ILE A 25 6.07 -1.28 -2.66
C ILE A 25 5.79 -2.54 -3.48
N TYR A 26 5.60 -3.66 -2.78
CA TYR A 26 5.31 -4.95 -3.37
C TYR A 26 3.88 -5.38 -3.08
N VAL A 27 3.27 -6.07 -4.03
CA VAL A 27 2.07 -6.89 -3.81
C VAL A 27 2.46 -8.35 -3.97
N ASP A 28 2.24 -9.13 -2.92
CA ASP A 28 2.75 -10.49 -2.77
C ASP A 28 4.29 -10.51 -2.98
N LYS A 29 4.79 -10.84 -4.17
CA LYS A 29 6.24 -10.78 -4.53
C LYS A 29 6.54 -9.90 -5.74
N GLU A 30 5.54 -9.21 -6.28
CA GLU A 30 5.68 -8.39 -7.47
C GLU A 30 5.82 -6.92 -7.11
N LEU A 31 6.85 -6.27 -7.68
CA LEU A 31 7.07 -4.84 -7.51
C LEU A 31 5.93 -4.06 -8.18
N VAL A 32 5.26 -3.20 -7.42
CA VAL A 32 4.26 -2.26 -7.95
C VAL A 32 4.92 -0.92 -8.26
N LEU A 33 5.59 -0.31 -7.29
CA LEU A 33 6.16 1.04 -7.40
C LEU A 33 7.41 1.15 -6.53
N ALA A 34 8.38 1.94 -6.97
CA ALA A 34 9.50 2.37 -6.14
C ALA A 34 9.47 3.90 -6.04
N VAL A 35 9.68 4.43 -4.84
CA VAL A 35 9.65 5.87 -4.53
C VAL A 35 10.85 6.25 -3.66
N PRO A 36 11.35 7.49 -3.75
CA PRO A 36 12.57 7.91 -3.06
C PRO A 36 12.37 8.16 -1.56
N ASP A 37 11.17 8.53 -1.13
CA ASP A 37 10.88 8.94 0.24
C ASP A 37 9.84 8.05 0.94
N GLU A 38 9.95 8.00 2.27
CA GLU A 38 9.14 7.13 3.11
C GLU A 38 7.67 7.58 3.16
N LEU A 39 7.42 8.90 3.15
CA LEU A 39 6.08 9.45 3.24
C LEU A 39 5.25 9.11 1.99
N ASP A 40 5.83 9.27 0.80
CA ASP A 40 5.23 8.86 -0.46
C ASP A 40 5.08 7.34 -0.51
N ALA A 41 6.02 6.57 0.05
CA ALA A 41 5.89 5.11 0.10
C ALA A 41 4.65 4.68 0.88
N HIS A 42 4.42 5.29 2.04
CA HIS A 42 3.22 5.05 2.84
C HIS A 42 1.94 5.56 2.15
N HIS A 43 1.99 6.73 1.53
CA HIS A 43 0.87 7.29 0.77
C HIS A 43 0.46 6.36 -0.39
N TRP A 44 1.40 5.95 -1.23
CA TRP A 44 1.11 5.05 -2.34
C TRP A 44 0.74 3.64 -1.88
N ALA A 45 1.34 3.14 -0.80
CA ALA A 45 0.98 1.83 -0.24
C ALA A 45 -0.48 1.80 0.24
N LYS A 46 -1.01 2.91 0.80
CA LYS A 46 -2.44 3.02 1.14
C LYS A 46 -3.32 2.80 -0.09
N HIS A 47 -3.00 3.43 -1.22
CA HIS A 47 -3.75 3.24 -2.46
C HIS A 47 -3.58 1.84 -3.06
N VAL A 48 -2.40 1.23 -2.93
CA VAL A 48 -2.18 -0.17 -3.30
C VAL A 48 -3.08 -1.11 -2.47
N VAL A 49 -3.19 -0.87 -1.16
CA VAL A 49 -4.10 -1.63 -0.28
C VAL A 49 -5.56 -1.46 -0.70
N GLU A 50 -5.98 -0.25 -1.11
CA GLU A 50 -7.33 -0.01 -1.63
C GLU A 50 -7.63 -0.88 -2.88
N CYS A 51 -6.69 -0.97 -3.83
CA CYS A 51 -6.81 -1.86 -4.99
C CYS A 51 -6.89 -3.34 -4.59
N VAL A 52 -6.05 -3.78 -3.65
CA VAL A 52 -6.04 -5.17 -3.15
C VAL A 52 -7.35 -5.51 -2.44
N ASN A 53 -7.90 -4.58 -1.67
CA ASN A 53 -9.19 -4.75 -1.00
C ASN A 53 -10.36 -4.79 -2.00
N ALA A 54 -10.23 -4.14 -3.15
CA ALA A 54 -11.17 -4.26 -4.27
C ALA A 54 -11.00 -5.56 -5.08
N GLY A 55 -10.04 -6.41 -4.72
CA GLY A 55 -9.81 -7.73 -5.33
C GLY A 55 -8.76 -7.75 -6.44
N GLU A 56 -8.11 -6.62 -6.74
CA GLU A 56 -7.04 -6.59 -7.74
C GLU A 56 -5.70 -7.01 -7.11
N THR A 57 -4.96 -7.90 -7.76
CA THR A 57 -3.74 -8.49 -7.21
C THR A 57 -2.55 -8.43 -8.16
N ARG A 58 -2.77 -8.07 -9.42
CA ARG A 58 -1.74 -8.02 -10.45
C ARG A 58 -1.05 -6.67 -10.38
N ALA A 59 0.26 -6.67 -10.09
CA ALA A 59 1.02 -5.43 -9.91
C ALA A 59 0.92 -4.47 -11.10
N ALA A 60 0.90 -4.99 -12.33
CA ALA A 60 0.74 -4.20 -13.54
C ALA A 60 -0.61 -3.46 -13.60
N VAL A 61 -1.71 -4.09 -13.16
CA VAL A 61 -3.04 -3.48 -13.18
C VAL A 61 -3.15 -2.45 -12.05
N ILE A 62 -2.68 -2.80 -10.85
CA ILE A 62 -2.62 -1.88 -9.71
C ILE A 62 -1.88 -0.60 -10.09
N ARG A 63 -0.70 -0.72 -10.70
CA ARG A 63 0.11 0.43 -11.16
C ARG A 63 -0.67 1.37 -12.10
N GLN A 64 -1.48 0.80 -13.00
CA GLN A 64 -2.32 1.59 -13.92
C GLN A 64 -3.49 2.28 -13.21
N GLN A 65 -3.98 1.72 -12.10
CA GLN A 65 -5.10 2.26 -11.33
C GLN A 65 -4.68 3.33 -10.32
N LEU A 66 -3.45 3.30 -9.81
CA LEU A 66 -2.96 4.20 -8.75
C LEU A 66 -3.27 5.69 -9.00
N PRO A 67 -3.03 6.28 -10.20
CA PRO A 67 -3.35 7.69 -10.42
C PRO A 67 -4.85 8.00 -10.27
N ARG A 68 -5.72 7.08 -10.70
CA ARG A 68 -7.18 7.24 -10.62
C ARG A 68 -7.67 7.12 -9.17
N VAL A 69 -7.10 6.19 -8.42
CA VAL A 69 -7.41 6.00 -6.99
C VAL A 69 -6.98 7.23 -6.19
N CYS A 70 -5.77 7.75 -6.43
CA CYS A 70 -5.28 8.98 -5.80
C CYS A 70 -6.14 10.19 -6.16
N GLU A 71 -6.54 10.33 -7.43
CA GLU A 71 -7.44 11.40 -7.85
C GLU A 71 -8.80 11.31 -7.14
N ALA A 72 -9.39 10.12 -7.03
CA ALA A 72 -10.63 9.90 -6.31
C ALA A 72 -10.48 10.25 -4.83
N ALA A 73 -9.42 9.78 -4.18
CA ALA A 73 -9.13 10.10 -2.78
C ALA A 73 -9.01 11.61 -2.55
N ARG A 74 -8.36 12.34 -3.46
CA ARG A 74 -8.27 13.80 -3.41
C ARG A 74 -9.64 14.47 -3.57
N ARG A 75 -10.45 14.04 -4.55
CA ARG A 75 -11.81 14.59 -4.77
C ARG A 75 -12.72 14.40 -3.54
N HIS A 76 -12.49 13.35 -2.77
CA HIS A 76 -13.25 13.03 -1.57
C HIS A 76 -12.56 13.46 -0.27
N ASN A 77 -11.47 14.23 -0.33
CA ASN A 77 -10.70 14.69 0.85
C ASN A 77 -10.25 13.54 1.79
N LEU A 78 -9.90 12.38 1.24
CA LEU A 78 -9.48 11.18 2.00
C LEU A 78 -7.97 11.13 2.27
N HIS A 79 -7.23 12.14 1.82
CA HIS A 79 -5.85 12.41 2.20
C HIS A 79 -5.82 13.21 3.51
N THR A 80 -6.56 12.77 4.54
CA THR A 80 -6.49 13.38 5.86
C THR A 80 -5.16 13.02 6.51
N GLY A 81 -4.19 13.93 6.38
CA GLY A 81 -2.97 13.92 7.20
C GLY A 81 -3.32 14.23 8.66
N TYR A 82 -2.46 13.76 9.56
CA TYR A 82 -2.46 14.15 10.96
C TYR A 82 -2.42 15.68 11.06
N TYR A 83 -3.49 16.30 11.57
CA TYR A 83 -3.42 17.67 12.07
C TYR A 83 -2.80 17.58 13.47
N PRO A 84 -1.57 18.06 13.70
CA PRO A 84 -1.19 18.38 15.07
C PRO A 84 -2.19 19.44 15.52
N SER A 85 -3.01 19.11 16.52
CA SER A 85 -3.75 20.12 17.26
C SER A 85 -2.73 21.18 17.68
N GLU A 86 -2.90 22.42 17.24
CA GLU A 86 -2.06 23.53 17.70
C GLU A 86 -2.15 23.62 19.25
N PRO A 87 -1.06 24.00 19.93
CA PRO A 87 -0.98 24.05 21.38
C PRO A 87 -1.94 25.06 22.03
#